data_AF-P26837-F1
#
_entry.id   AF-P26837-F1
#
_cell.length_a   1.000
_cell.length_b   1.000
_cell.length_c   1.000
_cell.angle_alpha   90.00
_cell.angle_beta   90.00
_cell.angle_gamma   90.00
#
_symmetry.space_group_name_H-M   'P 1'
#
loop_
_entity.id
_entity.type
_entity.pdbx_description
1 polymer ?
#
loop_
_entity_poly.entity_id
_entity_poly.type
_entity_poly.pdbx_seq_one_letter_code
_entity_poly.pdbx_strand_id
1 'polypeptide(L)' 'MDSEEPPNVRVACSGDIDEVVRLMHDAAAWMSAKGTPAWDVARIDRTFAETFVLRSELLVASCSDGIVGCCTLSAEDP' A
#
# COMPACT_ATOMS: atom_id res chain seq x y z
N MET A 1 -17.29 -11.33 19.51
CA MET A 1 -15.87 -11.39 19.11
C MET A 1 -15.66 -10.19 18.23
N ASP A 2 -14.72 -9.32 18.61
CA ASP A 2 -14.64 -7.92 18.22
C ASP A 2 -15.11 -7.66 16.78
N SER A 3 -16.18 -6.90 16.66
CA SER A 3 -16.60 -6.35 15.37
C SER A 3 -15.66 -5.20 15.06
N GLU A 4 -14.40 -5.53 14.73
CA GLU A 4 -13.48 -4.55 14.17
C GLU A 4 -14.15 -3.94 12.94
N GLU A 5 -14.28 -2.61 12.97
CA GLU A 5 -14.86 -1.87 11.86
C GLU A 5 -14.04 -2.19 10.60
N PRO A 6 -14.69 -2.49 9.47
CA PRO A 6 -13.95 -2.81 8.25
C PRO A 6 -13.05 -1.63 7.87
N PRO A 7 -11.86 -1.89 7.32
CA PRO A 7 -10.96 -0.81 6.94
C PRO A 7 -11.61 0.07 5.88
N ASN A 8 -11.44 1.38 6.02
CA ASN A 8 -11.86 2.35 5.02
C ASN A 8 -10.97 2.21 3.78
N VAL A 9 -11.57 1.78 2.66
CA VAL A 9 -10.89 1.62 1.38
C VAL A 9 -11.15 2.83 0.50
N ARG A 10 -10.08 3.48 0.04
CA ARG A 10 -10.14 4.65 -0.85
C ARG A 10 -8.97 4.71 -1.80
N VAL A 11 -9.10 5.54 -2.84
CA VAL A 11 -7.94 5.95 -3.65
C VAL A 11 -6.95 6.70 -2.76
N ALA A 12 -5.68 6.37 -2.90
CA ALA A 12 -4.59 7.01 -2.19
C ALA A 12 -4.39 8.46 -2.66
N CYS A 13 -3.97 9.33 -1.76
CA CYS A 13 -3.62 10.71 -2.04
C CYS A 13 -2.14 10.97 -1.77
N SER A 14 -1.66 12.16 -2.10
CA SER A 14 -0.26 12.54 -1.88
C SER A 14 0.16 12.49 -0.40
N GLY A 15 -0.79 12.62 0.53
CA GLY A 15 -0.54 12.48 1.96
C GLY A 15 -0.19 11.04 2.41
N ASP A 16 -0.53 10.04 1.60
CA ASP A 16 -0.36 8.62 1.95
C ASP A 16 1.01 8.04 1.55
N ILE A 17 1.76 8.75 0.69
CA ILE A 17 2.94 8.21 -0.01
C ILE A 17 3.96 7.62 0.96
N ASP A 18 4.32 8.36 2.01
CA ASP A 18 5.34 7.91 2.97
C ASP A 18 4.91 6.67 3.74
N GLU A 19 3.63 6.61 4.09
CA GLU A 19 3.08 5.50 4.84
C GLU A 19 2.92 4.25 3.96
N VAL A 20 2.53 4.42 2.69
CA VAL A 20 2.52 3.35 1.70
C VAL A 20 3.92 2.79 1.47
N VAL A 21 4.92 3.64 1.26
CA VAL A 21 6.31 3.20 1.09
C VAL A 21 6.75 2.42 2.34
N ARG A 22 6.53 2.98 3.54
CA ARG A 22 6.86 2.29 4.78
C ARG A 22 6.17 0.92 4.89
N LEU A 23 4.87 0.86 4.59
CA LEU A 23 4.10 -0.39 4.59
C LEU A 23 4.69 -1.43 3.63
N MET A 24 5.07 -1.02 2.43
CA MET A 24 5.68 -1.93 1.45
C MET A 24 7.07 -2.43 1.89
N HIS A 25 7.86 -1.60 2.57
CA HIS A 25 9.13 -2.04 3.16
C HIS A 25 8.90 -3.03 4.31
N ASP A 26 7.98 -2.72 5.22
CA ASP A 26 7.63 -3.57 6.37
C ASP A 26 7.08 -4.93 5.90
N ALA A 27 6.22 -4.92 4.88
CA ALA A 27 5.66 -6.14 4.29
C ALA A 27 6.74 -7.01 3.61
N ALA A 28 7.67 -6.41 2.87
CA ALA A 28 8.78 -7.15 2.25
C ALA A 28 9.71 -7.78 3.30
N ALA A 29 10.02 -7.06 4.37
CA ALA A 29 10.81 -7.57 5.49
C ALA A 29 10.10 -8.74 6.19
N TRP A 30 8.80 -8.61 6.44
CA TRP A 30 7.99 -9.67 7.03
C TRP A 30 7.95 -10.92 6.15
N MET A 31 7.71 -10.77 4.84
CA MET A 31 7.71 -11.88 3.88
C MET A 31 9.06 -12.60 3.85
N SER A 32 10.16 -11.83 3.82
CA SER A 32 11.51 -12.36 3.84
C SER A 32 11.80 -13.17 5.11
N ALA A 33 11.38 -12.68 6.27
CA ALA A 33 11.53 -13.40 7.54
C ALA A 33 10.74 -14.73 7.59
N LYS A 34 9.67 -14.84 6.80
CA LYS A 34 8.89 -16.08 6.61
C LYS A 34 9.45 -17.00 5.52
N GLY A 35 10.59 -16.66 4.92
CA GLY A 35 11.16 -17.43 3.80
C GLY A 35 10.32 -17.34 2.52
N THR A 36 9.44 -16.35 2.40
CA THR A 36 8.64 -16.10 1.21
C THR A 36 9.37 -15.07 0.33
N PRO A 37 9.49 -15.30 -0.99
CA PRO A 37 10.07 -14.31 -1.89
C PRO A 37 9.34 -12.97 -1.80
N ALA A 38 10.08 -11.89 -1.54
CA ALA A 38 9.59 -10.53 -1.51
C ALA A 38 10.03 -9.74 -2.76
N TRP A 39 9.46 -8.55 -2.96
CA TRP A 39 9.93 -7.61 -3.98
C TRP A 39 11.25 -6.95 -3.57
N ASP A 40 11.95 -6.39 -4.56
CA ASP A 40 13.14 -5.59 -4.33
C ASP A 40 12.78 -4.23 -3.75
N VAL A 41 13.02 -4.05 -2.45
CA VAL A 41 12.73 -2.83 -1.71
C VAL A 41 13.52 -1.61 -2.19
N ALA A 42 14.67 -1.80 -2.86
CA ALA A 42 15.42 -0.70 -3.45
C ALA A 42 14.67 -0.02 -4.61
N ARG A 43 13.67 -0.70 -5.17
CA ARG A 43 12.79 -0.17 -6.23
C ARG A 43 11.51 0.48 -5.68
N ILE A 44 11.31 0.45 -4.37
CA ILE A 44 10.11 0.99 -3.72
C ILE A 44 10.50 2.26 -2.97
N ASP A 45 10.38 3.40 -3.65
CA ASP A 45 10.62 4.73 -3.11
C ASP A 45 9.37 5.62 -3.24
N ARG A 46 9.48 6.90 -2.86
CA ARG A 46 8.39 7.86 -3.02
C ARG A 46 7.97 7.99 -4.49
N THR A 47 8.94 8.06 -5.41
CA THR A 47 8.69 8.18 -6.86
C THR A 47 7.83 7.03 -7.39
N PHE A 48 8.12 5.82 -6.93
CA PHE A 48 7.35 4.62 -7.26
C PHE A 48 5.89 4.77 -6.83
N ALA A 49 5.64 5.12 -5.57
CA ALA A 49 4.28 5.30 -5.05
C ALA A 49 3.56 6.50 -5.70
N GLU A 50 4.27 7.61 -5.90
CA GLU A 50 3.77 8.83 -6.56
C GLU A 50 3.20 8.54 -7.94
N THR A 51 3.83 7.65 -8.70
CA THR A 51 3.36 7.29 -10.05
C THR A 51 1.94 6.73 -10.01
N PHE A 52 1.64 5.83 -9.07
CA PHE A 52 0.31 5.23 -8.95
C PHE A 52 -0.71 6.20 -8.33
N VAL A 53 -0.29 7.03 -7.37
CA VAL A 53 -1.13 8.09 -6.80
C VAL A 53 -1.56 9.08 -7.88
N LEU A 54 -0.63 9.54 -8.73
CA LEU A 54 -0.93 10.47 -9.82
C LEU A 54 -1.91 9.91 -10.85
N ARG A 55 -1.88 8.59 -11.08
CA ARG A 55 -2.80 7.90 -11.99
C ARG A 55 -4.11 7.49 -11.33
N SER A 56 -4.29 7.75 -10.04
CA SER A 56 -5.43 7.21 -9.25
C SER A 56 -5.51 5.68 -9.29
N GLU A 57 -4.37 5.02 -9.47
CA GLU A 57 -4.23 3.57 -9.60
C GLU A 57 -3.83 2.89 -8.28
N LEU A 58 -3.77 3.63 -7.16
CA LEU A 58 -3.43 3.08 -5.85
C LEU A 58 -4.64 3.16 -4.92
N LEU A 59 -5.07 2.02 -4.39
CA LEU A 59 -6.03 1.93 -3.30
C LEU A 59 -5.30 1.69 -1.98
N VAL A 60 -5.79 2.33 -0.93
CA VAL A 60 -5.33 2.13 0.45
C VAL A 60 -6.50 1.68 1.31
N ALA A 61 -6.24 0.72 2.18
CA ALA A 61 -7.11 0.29 3.25
C ALA A 61 -6.56 0.89 4.56
N SER A 62 -7.39 1.63 5.29
CA SER A 62 -6.99 2.34 6.49
C SER A 62 -7.90 2.03 7.68
N CYS A 63 -7.30 1.93 8.86
CA CYS A 63 -7.99 1.88 10.15
C CYS A 63 -7.66 3.15 10.96
N SER A 64 -8.12 3.24 12.21
CA SER A 64 -7.82 4.36 13.10
C SER A 64 -6.32 4.64 13.27
N ASP A 65 -5.49 3.59 13.13
CA ASP A 65 -4.06 3.62 13.42
C ASP A 65 -3.19 3.85 12.18
N GLY A 66 -3.81 4.01 11.00
CA GLY A 66 -3.11 4.27 9.74
C GLY A 66 -3.46 3.27 8.64
N ILE A 67 -2.60 3.21 7.61
CA ILE A 67 -2.77 2.36 6.44
C ILE A 67 -2.35 0.93 6.79
N VAL A 68 -3.28 -0.01 6.65
CA VAL A 68 -3.08 -1.43 6.94
C VAL A 68 -2.90 -2.28 5.68
N GLY A 69 -3.17 -1.71 4.51
CA GLY A 69 -3.03 -2.41 3.24
C GLY A 69 -3.04 -1.44 2.06
N CYS A 70 -2.41 -1.83 0.96
CA CYS A 70 -2.50 -1.11 -0.30
C CYS A 70 -2.53 -2.08 -1.48
N CYS A 71 -3.19 -1.71 -2.57
CA CYS A 71 -3.13 -2.45 -3.82
C CYS A 71 -3.15 -1.50 -5.01
N THR A 72 -2.43 -1.86 -6.07
CA THR A 72 -2.53 -1.16 -7.34
C THR A 72 -3.72 -1.71 -8.12
N LEU A 73 -4.56 -0.83 -8.63
CA LEU A 73 -5.66 -1.14 -9.53
C LEU A 73 -5.37 -0.46 -10.87
N SER A 74 -5.21 -1.25 -11.93
CA SER A 74 -5.22 -0.74 -13.30
C SER A 74 -6.51 -1.22 -13.95
N ALA A 75 -7.44 -0.28 -14.18
CA ALA A 75 -8.61 -0.53 -14.98
C ALA A 75 -8.30 -0.04 -16.39
N GLU A 76 -8.35 -0.95 -17.37
CA GLU A 76 -8.43 -0.52 -18.77
C GLU A 76 -9.78 0.16 -18.96
N ASP A 77 -9.80 1.36 -19.55
CA ASP A 77 -11.06 1.98 -19.97
C ASP A 77 -11.79 1.00 -20.92
N PRO A 78 -13.10 0.76 -20.72
CA PRO A 78 -13.86 -0.25 -21.45
C PRO A 78 -13.98 0.00 -22.95
#